data_AF-A0A914Q553-F1
#
_entry.id   AF-A0A914Q553-F1
#
_cell.length_a   1.000
_cell.length_b   1.000
_cell.length_c   1.000
_cell.angle_alpha   90.00
_cell.angle_beta   90.00
_cell.angle_gamma   90.00
#
_symmetry.space_group_name_H-M   'P 1'
#
loop_
_entity.id
_entity.type
_entity.pdbx_description
1 polymer ?
#
loop_
_entity_poly.entity_id
_entity_poly.type
_entity_poly.pdbx_seq_one_letter_code
_entity_poly.pdbx_strand_id
1 'polypeptide(L)'
;MGAEFGVQSTVQCDAESSKDSCSGYVIAIHSLKSVVIVYRGSISDHEVQVEMNYTATHPLLPFAGKGKVNGWLLNGYNLLWNAGMKDAFLKLKNKYPTYNTFFMYSKKQTI
;
A
#
# COMPACT_ATOMS: atom_id res chain seq x y z
N MET A 1 -25.86 5.16 0.11
CA MET A 1 -24.78 4.57 -0.70
C MET A 1 -23.47 5.06 -0.12
N GLY A 2 -22.75 4.23 0.62
CA GLY A 2 -21.56 4.63 1.38
C GLY A 2 -20.36 3.75 1.08
N ALA A 3 -19.25 4.00 1.78
CA ALA A 3 -18.11 3.10 1.82
C ALA A 3 -18.20 2.20 3.06
N GLU A 4 -17.83 0.93 2.91
CA GLU A 4 -17.60 0.02 4.03
C GLU A 4 -16.09 -0.04 4.32
N PHE A 5 -15.72 0.27 5.55
CA PHE A 5 -14.32 0.28 5.97
C PHE A 5 -13.85 -1.12 6.34
N GLY A 6 -12.75 -1.57 5.75
CA GLY A 6 -12.10 -2.84 6.07
C GLY A 6 -11.10 -2.67 7.22
N VAL A 7 -10.01 -1.94 6.95
CA VAL A 7 -8.94 -1.67 7.93
C VAL A 7 -8.10 -0.48 7.48
N GLN A 8 -7.46 0.21 8.42
CA GLN A 8 -6.28 1.04 8.18
C GLN A 8 -5.13 0.46 8.99
N SER A 9 -3.99 0.25 8.33
CA SER A 9 -2.77 -0.27 8.95
C SER A 9 -1.69 0.79 8.84
N THR A 10 -0.94 0.98 9.92
CA THR A 10 0.24 1.85 9.95
C THR A 10 1.35 1.08 10.65
N VAL A 11 2.51 0.97 9.99
CA VAL A 11 3.64 0.17 10.43
C VAL A 11 4.93 0.96 10.27
N GLN A 12 5.93 0.66 11.08
CA GLN A 12 7.28 1.17 10.88
C GLN A 12 7.90 0.47 9.68
N CYS A 13 8.44 1.24 8.74
CA CYS A 13 8.92 0.72 7.45
C CYS A 13 10.40 0.94 7.18
N ASP A 14 11.03 1.83 7.95
CA ASP A 14 12.45 2.10 7.84
C ASP A 14 13.21 1.26 8.87
N ALA A 15 14.29 0.63 8.40
CA ALA A 15 15.14 -0.26 9.19
C ALA A 15 16.22 0.52 9.94
N GLU A 16 16.55 1.74 9.51
CA GLU A 16 17.66 2.52 10.07
C GLU A 16 17.21 3.70 10.94
N SER A 17 16.00 4.23 10.73
CA SER A 17 15.44 5.27 11.57
C SER A 17 14.00 4.97 11.98
N SER A 18 13.71 5.06 13.28
CA SER A 18 12.37 4.80 13.86
C SER A 18 11.32 5.88 13.55
N LYS A 19 11.51 6.64 12.48
CA LYS A 19 10.73 7.84 12.16
C LYS A 19 9.75 7.62 11.02
N ASP A 20 10.06 6.74 10.07
CA ASP A 20 9.27 6.60 8.86
C ASP A 20 8.25 5.46 8.97
N SER A 21 6.98 5.84 8.95
CA SER A 21 5.85 4.92 8.95
C SER A 21 5.32 4.74 7.53
N CYS A 22 4.94 3.52 7.14
CA CYS A 22 4.01 3.34 6.03
C CYS A 22 2.58 3.29 6.57
N SER A 23 1.64 3.77 5.78
CA SER A 23 0.21 3.67 6.08
C SER A 23 -0.56 3.24 4.85
N GLY A 24 -1.65 2.50 5.05
CA GLY A 24 -2.55 2.11 3.99
C GLY A 24 -3.91 1.69 4.56
N TYR A 25 -4.90 1.56 3.68
CA TYR A 25 -6.22 1.13 4.08
C TYR A 25 -6.91 0.31 3.00
N VAL A 26 -7.93 -0.44 3.40
CA VAL A 26 -8.80 -1.20 2.51
C VAL A 26 -10.25 -0.81 2.77
N ILE A 27 -10.98 -0.47 1.71
CA ILE A 27 -12.39 -0.08 1.75
C ILE A 27 -13.17 -0.72 0.61
N ALA A 28 -14.48 -0.92 0.79
CA ALA A 28 -15.40 -1.21 -0.30
C ALA A 28 -16.25 0.03 -0.61
N ILE A 29 -16.25 0.48 -1.86
CA ILE A 29 -17.03 1.62 -2.34
C ILE A 29 -18.22 1.07 -3.12
N HIS A 30 -19.41 1.08 -2.52
CA HIS A 30 -20.58 0.41 -3.10
C HIS A 30 -21.11 1.09 -4.37
N SER A 31 -21.02 2.42 -4.46
CA SER A 31 -21.42 3.18 -5.67
C SER A 31 -20.57 2.81 -6.89
N LEU A 32 -19.32 2.43 -6.67
CA LEU A 32 -18.39 2.00 -7.71
C LEU A 32 -18.30 0.48 -7.86
N LYS A 33 -19.05 -0.28 -7.04
CA LYS A 33 -18.94 -1.74 -6.94
C LYS A 33 -17.47 -2.19 -6.89
N SER A 34 -16.70 -1.63 -5.97
CA SER A 34 -15.25 -1.81 -5.94
C SER A 34 -14.71 -2.03 -4.53
N VAL A 35 -13.73 -2.93 -4.38
CA VAL A 35 -12.86 -3.03 -3.21
C VAL A 35 -11.54 -2.37 -3.56
N VAL A 36 -11.16 -1.37 -2.78
CA VAL A 36 -10.00 -0.51 -3.04
C VAL A 36 -8.98 -0.72 -1.95
N ILE A 37 -7.74 -0.97 -2.36
CA ILE A 37 -6.57 -1.04 -1.49
C ILE A 37 -5.76 0.23 -1.78
N VAL A 38 -5.52 1.03 -0.74
CA VAL A 38 -4.81 2.30 -0.87
C VAL A 38 -3.54 2.25 -0.03
N TYR A 39 -2.41 2.57 -0.65
CA TYR A 39 -1.13 2.79 0.02
C TYR A 39 -0.81 4.28 0.04
N ARG A 40 -0.32 4.80 1.17
CA ARG A 40 0.19 6.16 1.26
C ARG A 40 1.59 6.20 0.64
N GLY A 41 1.81 7.14 -0.27
CA GLY A 41 3.15 7.45 -0.75
C GLY A 41 4.01 8.16 0.29
N SER A 42 5.27 8.32 -0.06
CA SER A 42 6.27 9.11 0.66
C SER A 42 5.82 10.57 0.74
N ILE A 43 6.13 11.22 1.85
CA ILE A 43 5.55 12.52 2.21
C ILE A 43 6.56 13.66 2.18
N SER A 44 7.84 13.35 1.94
CA SER A 44 8.92 14.32 1.80
C SER A 44 9.75 14.05 0.54
N ASP A 45 10.30 15.11 -0.06
CA ASP A 45 11.20 14.99 -1.21
C ASP A 45 12.48 14.23 -0.84
N HIS A 46 12.89 14.31 0.43
CA HIS A 46 14.01 13.55 0.96
C HIS A 46 13.77 12.04 0.91
N GLU A 47 12.60 11.56 1.37
CA GLU A 47 12.22 10.14 1.26
C GLU A 47 12.26 9.67 -0.20
N VAL A 48 11.70 10.47 -1.12
CA VAL A 48 11.70 10.15 -2.56
C VAL A 48 13.12 10.08 -3.12
N GLN A 49 14.02 10.97 -2.70
CA GLN A 49 15.41 10.96 -3.14
C GLN A 49 16.19 9.76 -2.62
N VAL A 50 15.98 9.37 -1.36
CA VAL A 50 16.54 8.14 -0.78
C VAL A 50 16.05 6.91 -1.55
N GLU A 51 14.76 6.85 -1.89
CA GLU A 51 14.17 5.77 -2.69
C GLU A 51 14.78 5.68 -4.09
N MET A 52 14.99 6.81 -4.76
CA MET A 52 15.65 6.86 -6.07
C MET A 52 17.09 6.36 -6.00
N ASN A 53 17.85 6.81 -4.98
CA ASN A 53 19.23 6.35 -4.77
C ASN A 53 19.29 4.85 -4.48
N TYR A 54 18.37 4.33 -3.65
CA TYR A 54 18.27 2.89 -3.39
C TYR A 54 17.97 2.12 -4.67
N THR A 55 17.04 2.61 -5.50
CA THR A 55 16.69 1.99 -6.79
C THR A 55 17.88 1.91 -7.73
N ALA A 56 18.71 2.95 -7.77
CA ALA A 56 19.88 3.01 -8.65
C ALA A 56 21.03 2.11 -8.19
N THR A 57 21.14 1.87 -6.88
CA THR A 57 22.27 1.15 -6.26
C THR A 57 21.98 -0.32 -5.95
N HIS A 58 20.71 -0.73 -5.90
CA HIS A 58 20.30 -2.09 -5.56
C HIS A 58 19.56 -2.77 -6.70
N PRO A 59 19.74 -4.09 -6.89
CA PRO A 59 19.00 -4.83 -7.91
C PRO A 59 17.50 -4.85 -7.58
N LEU A 60 16.68 -4.77 -8.63
CA LEU A 60 15.23 -4.94 -8.51
C LEU A 60 14.88 -6.39 -8.11
N LEU A 61 13.97 -6.54 -7.16
CA LEU A 61 13.52 -7.83 -6.65
C LEU A 61 12.30 -8.34 -7.44
N PRO A 62 12.16 -9.66 -7.64
CA PRO A 62 10.97 -10.23 -8.29
C PRO A 62 9.68 -9.86 -7.55
N PHE A 63 8.64 -9.49 -8.29
CA PHE A 63 7.31 -9.21 -7.73
C PHE A 63 6.32 -10.33 -8.04
N ALA A 64 5.45 -10.64 -7.09
CA ALA A 64 4.41 -11.65 -7.26
C ALA A 64 3.47 -11.25 -8.41
N GLY A 65 3.33 -12.12 -9.41
CA GLY A 65 2.47 -11.86 -10.58
C GLY A 65 3.21 -11.46 -11.86
N LYS A 66 4.54 -11.33 -11.82
CA LYS A 66 5.51 -10.94 -12.90
C LYS A 66 6.14 -9.57 -12.65
N GLY A 67 7.32 -9.36 -13.24
CA GLY A 67 8.06 -8.11 -13.18
C GLY A 67 9.07 -8.06 -12.03
N LYS A 68 9.70 -6.90 -11.88
CA LYS A 68 10.64 -6.61 -10.79
C LYS A 68 10.33 -5.23 -10.20
N VAL A 69 10.57 -5.06 -8.91
CA VAL A 69 10.27 -3.84 -8.15
C VAL A 69 11.44 -3.48 -7.27
N ASN A 70 11.55 -2.20 -6.92
CA ASN A 70 12.49 -1.73 -5.92
C ASN A 70 12.23 -2.44 -4.57
N GLY A 71 13.30 -2.89 -3.91
CA GLY A 71 13.20 -3.65 -2.66
C GLY A 71 12.64 -2.86 -1.47
N TRP A 72 12.92 -1.57 -1.38
CA TRP A 72 12.35 -0.66 -0.38
C TRP A 72 10.83 -0.56 -0.49
N LEU A 73 10.33 -0.32 -1.71
CA LEU A 73 8.89 -0.26 -1.99
C LEU A 73 8.20 -1.61 -1.72
N LEU A 74 8.85 -2.71 -2.08
CA LEU A 74 8.34 -4.06 -1.81
C LEU A 74 8.28 -4.36 -0.31
N ASN A 75 9.26 -3.90 0.47
CA ASN A 75 9.27 -4.07 1.91
C ASN A 75 8.09 -3.33 2.56
N GLY A 76 7.91 -2.05 2.25
CA GLY A 76 6.78 -1.27 2.77
C GLY A 76 5.42 -1.86 2.39
N TYR A 77 5.27 -2.31 1.13
CA TYR A 77 4.10 -3.05 0.67
C TYR A 77 3.85 -4.31 1.52
N ASN A 78 4.86 -5.16 1.68
CA ASN A 78 4.72 -6.44 2.39
C ASN A 78 4.40 -6.24 3.88
N LEU A 79 5.01 -5.25 4.53
CA LEU A 79 4.75 -4.95 5.93
C LEU A 79 3.29 -4.56 6.14
N LEU A 80 2.76 -3.65 5.33
CA LEU A 80 1.36 -3.25 5.39
C LEU A 80 0.41 -4.38 5.01
N TRP A 81 0.73 -5.12 3.95
CA TRP A 81 -0.06 -6.26 3.48
C TRP A 81 -0.24 -7.30 4.58
N ASN A 82 0.85 -7.61 5.29
CA ASN A 82 0.85 -8.57 6.39
C ASN A 82 0.33 -8.00 7.71
N ALA A 83 0.23 -6.67 7.86
CA ALA A 83 -0.34 -6.00 9.03
C ALA A 83 -1.88 -5.87 8.97
N GLY A 84 -2.56 -6.87 8.39
CA GLY A 84 -4.03 -6.98 8.37
C GLY A 84 -4.72 -6.48 7.10
N MET A 85 -4.03 -5.77 6.20
CA MET A 85 -4.65 -5.31 4.94
C MET A 85 -5.05 -6.48 4.03
N LYS A 86 -4.23 -7.54 3.96
CA LYS A 86 -4.55 -8.77 3.22
C LYS A 86 -5.86 -9.38 3.68
N ASP A 87 -6.03 -9.54 4.99
CA ASP A 87 -7.19 -10.22 5.56
C ASP A 87 -8.46 -9.37 5.38
N ALA A 88 -8.36 -8.05 5.56
CA ALA A 88 -9.45 -7.13 5.29
C ALA A 88 -9.87 -7.14 3.81
N PHE A 89 -8.90 -7.16 2.88
CA PHE A 89 -9.16 -7.28 1.46
C PHE A 89 -9.88 -8.59 1.11
N LEU A 90 -9.36 -9.73 1.58
CA LEU A 90 -9.97 -11.03 1.31
C LEU A 90 -11.38 -11.12 1.90
N LYS A 91 -11.60 -10.59 3.10
CA LYS A 91 -12.92 -10.53 3.73
C LYS A 91 -13.92 -9.74 2.88
N LEU A 92 -13.55 -8.52 2.46
CA LEU A 92 -14.41 -7.69 1.60
C LEU A 92 -14.62 -8.31 0.22
N LYS A 93 -13.59 -8.91 -0.36
CA LYS A 93 -13.68 -9.55 -1.68
C LYS A 93 -14.57 -10.80 -1.66
N ASN A 94 -14.53 -11.58 -0.59
CA ASN A 94 -15.43 -12.73 -0.38
C ASN A 94 -16.87 -12.29 -0.14
N LYS A 95 -17.07 -11.17 0.58
CA LYS A 95 -18.40 -10.59 0.80
C LYS A 95 -19.00 -9.99 -0.49
N TYR A 96 -18.16 -9.41 -1.34
CA TYR A 96 -18.54 -8.75 -2.60
C TYR A 96 -17.78 -9.33 -3.81
N PRO A 97 -18.08 -10.58 -4.22
CA PRO A 97 -17.29 -11.29 -5.22
C PRO A 97 -17.34 -10.63 -6.61
N THR A 98 -18.42 -9.91 -6.93
CA THR A 98 -18.60 -9.21 -8.22
C THR A 98 -17.97 -7.81 -8.26
N TYR A 99 -17.43 -7.32 -7.15
CA TYR A 99 -16.83 -5.98 -7.12
C TYR A 99 -15.47 -5.97 -7.82
N ASN A 100 -15.13 -4.88 -8.49
CA ASN A 100 -13.80 -4.66 -9.05
C ASN A 100 -12.76 -4.53 -7.92
N THR A 101 -11.49 -4.78 -8.25
CA THR A 101 -10.37 -4.54 -7.33
C THR A 101 -9.52 -3.41 -7.88
N PHE A 102 -9.27 -2.38 -7.07
CA PHE A 102 -8.35 -1.30 -7.42
C PHE A 102 -7.21 -1.21 -6.41
N PHE A 103 -5.98 -1.12 -6.92
CA PHE A 103 -4.79 -0.77 -6.14
C PHE A 103 -4.44 0.67 -6.45
N MET A 104 -4.40 1.51 -5.41
CA MET A 104 -4.15 2.94 -5.56
C MET A 104 -3.02 3.38 -4.65
N TYR A 105 -2.27 4.38 -5.13
CA TYR A 105 -1.32 5.12 -4.32
C TYR A 105 -1.89 6.52 -4.07
N SER A 106 -1.96 6.92 -2.81
CA SER A 106 -2.37 8.27 -2.41
C SER A 106 -1.12 9.10 -2.16
N LYS A 107 -0.97 10.21 -2.89
CA LYS A 107 -0.08 11.29 -2.45
C LYS A 107 -0.71 11.98 -1.25
N LYS A 108 0.12 12.43 -0.30
CA LYS A 108 -0.34 13.31 0.78
C LYS A 108 -1.01 14.53 0.16
N GLN A 109 -2.30 14.70 0.46
CA GLN A 109 -3.02 15.93 0.15
C GLN A 109 -2.65 16.93 1.25
N THR A 110 -1.85 17.93 0.92
CA THR A 110 -1.65 19.08 1.80
C THR A 110 -2.99 19.81 1.87
N ILE A 111 -3.59 19.86 3.06
CA ILE A 111 -4.74 20.72 3.35
C ILE A 111 -4.22 22.12 3.59
#